data_AF-A0A7V2S7C3-F1
#
_entry.id   AF-A0A7V2S7C3-F1
#
_cell.length_a   1.000
_cell.length_b   1.000
_cell.length_c   1.000
_cell.angle_alpha   90.00
_cell.angle_beta   90.00
_cell.angle_gamma   90.00
#
_symmetry.space_group_name_H-M   'P 1'
#
loop_
_entity.id
_entity.type
_entity.pdbx_description
1 polymer ?
#
loop_
_entity_poly.entity_id
_entity_poly.type
_entity_poly.pdbx_seq_one_letter_code
_entity_poly.pdbx_strand_id
1 'polypeptide(L)'
;MPVNRLFLQGILVALILSLSGWILYWTLLFYFSFTATMNLLIPAMGFCYMLFLSIYKYDTDAAGLRKVYQSGFFTFYALYLVITISMLLWRNSLAMHILFQLFSIWLFRSVFYQKKFMSMLLDGCLILLSLALTFFIVLRTHNIFLSLWGFFLLQSLWIFIPSSCHSIHQFFSKLPEQYRTTSNYHSESLCSTFDQQERTARNAIVKLTLSEQAIHLTSEQTRRTS
;
A
#
# COMPACT_ATOMS: atom_id res chain seq x y z
N MET A 1 -4.46 -15.57 11.80
CA MET A 1 -3.12 -15.47 12.42
C MET A 1 -3.15 -14.45 13.55
N PRO A 2 -2.47 -14.64 14.69
CA PRO A 2 -2.57 -13.70 15.82
C PRO A 2 -1.88 -12.36 15.49
N VAL A 3 -2.59 -11.26 15.73
CA VAL A 3 -2.19 -9.86 15.44
C VAL A 3 -0.78 -9.53 15.95
N ASN A 4 -0.39 -10.13 17.07
CA ASN A 4 0.90 -9.91 17.73
C ASN A 4 2.11 -10.29 16.85
N ARG A 5 1.98 -11.33 16.00
CA ARG A 5 3.09 -11.77 15.12
C ARG A 5 3.35 -10.78 13.98
N LEU A 6 2.28 -10.22 13.40
CA LEU A 6 2.37 -9.26 12.31
C LEU A 6 2.98 -7.95 12.80
N PHE A 7 2.59 -7.50 14.00
CA PHE A 7 3.15 -6.32 14.63
C PHE A 7 4.66 -6.47 14.92
N LEU A 8 5.06 -7.60 15.51
CA LEU A 8 6.47 -7.87 15.82
C LEU A 8 7.31 -7.96 14.53
N GLN A 9 6.77 -8.56 13.48
CA GLN A 9 7.40 -8.58 12.16
C GLN A 9 7.57 -7.17 11.58
N GLY A 10 6.57 -6.30 11.72
CA GLY A 10 6.65 -4.90 11.32
C GLY A 10 7.76 -4.13 12.06
N ILE A 11 7.89 -4.33 13.38
CA ILE A 11 8.97 -3.74 14.18
C ILE A 11 10.34 -4.24 13.72
N LEU A 12 10.48 -5.55 13.51
CA LEU A 12 11.74 -6.16 13.09
C LEU A 12 12.18 -5.64 11.71
N VAL A 13 11.23 -5.47 10.80
CA VAL A 13 11.48 -4.90 9.47
C VAL A 13 11.87 -3.42 9.57
N ALA A 14 11.17 -2.65 10.40
CA ALA A 14 11.51 -1.25 10.65
C ALA A 14 12.95 -1.11 11.18
N LEU A 15 13.36 -2.01 12.08
CA LEU A 15 14.71 -2.06 12.62
C LEU A 15 15.76 -2.39 11.55
N ILE A 16 15.51 -3.42 10.72
CA ILE A 16 16.42 -3.81 9.64
C ILE A 16 16.58 -2.67 8.62
N LEU A 17 15.47 -2.04 8.22
CA LEU A 17 15.48 -0.91 7.30
C LEU A 17 16.19 0.31 7.91
N SER A 18 15.94 0.64 9.18
CA SER A 18 16.62 1.79 9.79
C SER A 18 18.12 1.57 9.92
N LEU A 19 18.54 0.33 10.22
CA LEU A 19 19.95 -0.02 10.35
C LEU A 19 20.65 -0.07 8.98
N SER A 20 20.01 -0.63 7.96
CA SER A 20 20.53 -0.62 6.59
C SER A 20 20.60 0.80 6.03
N GLY A 21 19.59 1.64 6.27
CA GLY A 21 19.59 3.04 5.86
C GLY A 21 20.68 3.88 6.53
N TRP A 22 20.99 3.61 7.80
CA TRP A 22 22.09 4.28 8.50
C TRP A 22 23.46 3.89 7.94
N ILE A 23 23.70 2.60 7.69
CA ILE A 23 24.93 2.12 7.04
C ILE A 23 25.05 2.75 5.65
N LEU A 24 23.98 2.67 4.85
CA LEU A 24 23.94 3.21 3.49
C LEU A 24 24.18 4.72 3.47
N TYR A 25 23.65 5.48 4.44
CA TYR A 25 23.91 6.92 4.59
C TYR A 25 25.41 7.20 4.74
N TRP A 26 26.09 6.53 5.67
CA TRP A 26 27.51 6.74 5.90
C TRP A 26 28.36 6.30 4.71
N THR A 27 28.01 5.18 4.08
CA THR A 27 28.68 4.72 2.86
C THR A 27 28.51 5.73 1.73
N LEU A 28 27.31 6.24 1.48
CA LEU A 28 27.07 7.24 0.43
C LEU A 28 27.75 8.58 0.74
N LEU A 29 27.72 9.04 1.99
CA LEU A 29 28.35 10.29 2.40
C LEU A 29 29.87 10.27 2.20
N PHE A 30 30.50 9.09 2.24
CA PHE A 30 31.92 8.94 1.93
C PHE A 30 32.23 9.25 0.45
N TYR A 31 31.32 8.91 -0.46
CA TYR A 31 31.51 9.09 -1.91
C TYR A 31 30.86 10.36 -2.48
N PHE A 32 29.81 10.87 -1.84
CA PHE A 32 28.94 11.91 -2.38
C PHE A 32 28.74 13.08 -1.39
N SER A 33 28.36 14.24 -1.94
CA SER A 33 27.92 15.38 -1.12
C SER A 33 26.64 15.07 -0.34
N PHE A 34 26.41 15.75 0.78
CA PHE A 34 25.21 15.56 1.62
C PHE A 34 23.90 15.59 0.82
N THR A 35 23.75 16.57 -0.08
CA THR A 35 22.55 16.70 -0.92
C THR A 35 22.37 15.51 -1.87
N ALA A 36 23.46 15.06 -2.51
CA ALA A 36 23.42 13.90 -3.39
C ALA A 36 23.12 12.61 -2.59
N THR A 37 23.73 12.46 -1.41
CA THR A 37 23.46 11.35 -0.49
C THR A 37 21.99 11.27 -0.12
N MET A 38 21.35 12.37 0.28
CA MET A 38 19.93 12.35 0.62
C MET A 38 19.04 12.06 -0.60
N ASN A 39 19.36 12.64 -1.76
CA ASN A 39 18.63 12.40 -3.00
C ASN A 39 18.72 10.94 -3.48
N LEU A 40 19.78 10.20 -3.11
CA LEU A 40 19.92 8.76 -3.41
C LEU A 40 19.33 7.88 -2.30
N LEU A 41 19.54 8.26 -1.05
CA LEU A 41 19.13 7.48 0.12
C LEU A 41 17.61 7.37 0.22
N ILE A 42 16.89 8.49 0.06
CA ILE A 42 15.42 8.53 0.20
C ILE A 42 14.74 7.58 -0.81
N PRO A 43 14.99 7.67 -2.14
CA PRO A 43 14.39 6.75 -3.09
C PRO A 43 14.87 5.31 -2.92
N ALA A 44 16.14 5.07 -2.58
CA ALA A 44 16.63 3.71 -2.35
C ALA A 44 15.88 3.05 -1.18
N MET A 45 15.68 3.77 -0.08
CA MET A 45 14.91 3.31 1.07
C MET A 45 13.42 3.12 0.74
N GLY A 46 12.82 4.04 -0.01
CA GLY A 46 11.43 3.93 -0.48
C GLY A 46 11.22 2.70 -1.36
N PHE A 47 12.13 2.45 -2.30
CA PHE A 47 12.11 1.29 -3.18
C PHE A 47 12.26 -0.03 -2.40
N CYS A 48 13.24 -0.11 -1.50
CA CYS A 48 13.42 -1.28 -0.63
C CYS A 48 12.17 -1.56 0.21
N TYR A 49 11.52 -0.51 0.73
CA TYR A 49 10.28 -0.64 1.48
C TYR A 49 9.11 -1.16 0.62
N MET A 50 8.95 -0.64 -0.61
CA MET A 50 7.91 -1.14 -1.53
C MET A 50 8.15 -2.60 -1.93
N LEU A 51 9.40 -2.97 -2.23
CA LEU A 51 9.78 -4.36 -2.51
C LEU A 51 9.43 -5.27 -1.33
N PHE A 52 9.79 -4.85 -0.11
CA PHE A 52 9.45 -5.57 1.11
C PHE A 52 7.93 -5.80 1.23
N LEU A 53 7.12 -4.75 1.03
CA LEU A 53 5.66 -4.87 1.07
C LEU A 53 5.12 -5.86 0.04
N SER A 54 5.67 -5.86 -1.18
CA SER A 54 5.24 -6.79 -2.23
C SER A 54 5.58 -8.25 -1.93
N ILE A 55 6.76 -8.50 -1.34
CA ILE A 55 7.17 -9.85 -0.90
C ILE A 55 6.30 -10.31 0.27
N TYR A 56 6.02 -9.43 1.23
CA TYR A 56 5.16 -9.74 2.36
C TYR A 56 3.75 -10.16 1.92
N LYS A 57 3.17 -9.46 0.93
CA LYS A 57 1.85 -9.81 0.39
C LYS A 57 1.87 -11.12 -0.41
N TYR A 58 2.95 -11.39 -1.14
CA TYR A 58 3.14 -12.63 -1.91
C TYR A 58 3.03 -13.87 -1.03
N ASP A 59 3.51 -13.83 0.21
CA ASP A 59 3.46 -14.94 1.16
C ASP A 59 2.04 -15.20 1.71
N THR A 60 1.20 -14.16 1.78
CA THR A 60 -0.17 -14.28 2.34
C THR A 60 -1.18 -14.81 1.31
N ASP A 61 -0.94 -14.59 0.01
CA ASP A 61 -1.86 -14.92 -1.10
C ASP A 61 -1.52 -16.25 -1.81
N ALA A 62 -0.79 -17.17 -1.15
CA ALA A 62 -0.37 -18.48 -1.68
C ALA A 62 -1.52 -19.43 -2.12
N ALA A 63 -2.79 -19.03 -1.99
CA ALA A 63 -3.98 -19.79 -2.37
C ALA A 63 -4.75 -19.18 -3.56
N GLY A 64 -4.11 -19.04 -4.74
CA GLY A 64 -4.83 -19.24 -6.02
C GLY A 64 -5.04 -18.06 -6.99
N LEU A 65 -4.69 -16.81 -6.69
CA LEU A 65 -4.89 -15.66 -7.62
C LEU A 65 -3.59 -15.16 -8.27
N ARG A 66 -2.82 -16.10 -8.80
CA ARG A 66 -1.40 -15.94 -9.18
C ARG A 66 -1.12 -15.14 -10.47
N LYS A 67 -2.09 -14.95 -11.38
CA LYS A 67 -1.79 -14.47 -12.75
C LYS A 67 -2.20 -13.02 -13.08
N VAL A 68 -3.21 -12.46 -12.44
CA VAL A 68 -3.74 -11.13 -12.83
C VAL A 68 -3.03 -9.98 -12.09
N TYR A 69 -2.56 -10.22 -10.86
CA TYR A 69 -1.94 -9.18 -10.03
C TYR A 69 -0.48 -8.87 -10.36
N GLN A 70 0.21 -9.72 -11.14
CA GLN A 70 1.65 -9.59 -11.39
C GLN A 70 2.00 -8.44 -12.34
N SER A 71 1.10 -8.07 -13.26
CA SER A 71 1.33 -6.98 -14.22
C SER A 71 1.28 -5.58 -13.58
N GLY A 72 0.40 -5.39 -12.57
CA GLY A 72 0.24 -4.10 -11.90
C GLY A 72 1.46 -3.66 -11.10
N PHE A 73 2.11 -4.59 -10.38
CA PHE A 73 3.31 -4.30 -9.59
C PHE A 73 4.49 -3.90 -10.48
N PHE A 74 4.76 -4.68 -11.54
CA PHE A 74 5.87 -4.37 -12.44
C PHE A 74 5.71 -3.00 -13.11
N THR A 75 4.49 -2.70 -13.56
CA THR A 75 4.17 -1.40 -14.16
C THR A 75 4.39 -0.26 -13.16
N PHE A 76 3.97 -0.44 -11.91
CA PHE A 76 4.19 0.54 -10.85
C PHE A 76 5.68 0.75 -10.56
N TYR A 77 6.46 -0.32 -10.43
CA TYR A 77 7.91 -0.23 -10.19
C TYR A 77 8.65 0.44 -11.34
N ALA A 78 8.31 0.09 -12.58
CA ALA A 78 8.89 0.72 -13.76
C ALA A 78 8.58 2.22 -13.79
N LEU A 79 7.32 2.60 -13.57
CA LEU A 79 6.90 4.00 -13.52
C LEU A 79 7.60 4.75 -12.37
N TYR A 80 7.67 4.15 -11.19
CA TYR A 80 8.34 4.70 -10.03
C TYR A 80 9.84 4.96 -10.30
N LEU A 81 10.55 4.02 -10.91
CA LEU A 81 11.96 4.18 -11.25
C LEU A 81 12.17 5.26 -12.31
N VAL A 82 11.36 5.29 -13.37
CA VAL A 82 11.46 6.31 -14.42
C VAL A 82 11.28 7.71 -13.85
N ILE A 83 10.26 7.94 -13.02
CA ILE A 83 10.02 9.25 -12.43
C ILE A 83 11.12 9.61 -11.42
N THR A 84 11.55 8.65 -10.59
CA THR A 84 12.63 8.87 -9.62
C THR A 84 13.95 9.25 -10.29
N ILE A 85 14.34 8.54 -11.36
CA ILE A 85 15.53 8.85 -12.15
C ILE A 85 15.39 10.22 -12.82
N SER A 86 14.22 10.52 -13.40
CA SER A 86 13.94 11.82 -14.00
C SER A 86 14.09 12.96 -12.98
N MET A 87 13.57 12.81 -11.76
CA MET A 87 13.73 13.78 -10.67
C MET A 87 15.18 13.92 -10.21
N LEU A 88 15.95 12.84 -10.23
CA LEU A 88 17.37 12.84 -9.88
C LEU A 88 18.18 13.68 -10.89
N LEU A 89 17.87 13.56 -12.17
CA LEU A 89 18.51 14.31 -13.26
C LEU A 89 18.12 15.80 -13.26
N TRP A 90 16.88 16.12 -12.86
CA TRP A 90 16.39 17.51 -12.87
C TRP A 90 16.91 18.37 -11.71
N ARG A 91 17.69 17.80 -10.78
CA ARG A 91 18.32 18.50 -9.64
C ARG A 91 17.32 19.39 -8.86
N ASN A 92 16.13 18.83 -8.63
CA ASN A 92 15.02 19.51 -7.97
C ASN A 92 15.26 19.69 -6.45
N SER A 93 14.45 20.52 -5.78
CA SER A 93 14.49 20.70 -4.34
C SER A 93 14.25 19.37 -3.59
N LEU A 94 15.04 19.15 -2.53
CA LEU A 94 14.96 17.96 -1.69
C LEU A 94 13.56 17.76 -1.09
N ALA A 95 12.85 18.85 -0.76
CA ALA A 95 11.49 18.79 -0.24
C ALA A 95 10.50 18.18 -1.25
N MET A 96 10.58 18.58 -2.53
CA MET A 96 9.75 18.00 -3.59
C MET A 96 10.06 16.52 -3.79
N HIS A 97 11.33 16.14 -3.68
CA HIS A 97 11.75 14.75 -3.76
C HIS A 97 11.12 13.92 -2.63
N ILE A 98 11.19 14.38 -1.37
CA ILE A 98 10.56 13.70 -0.23
C ILE A 98 9.05 13.55 -0.45
N LEU A 99 8.36 14.63 -0.84
CA LEU A 99 6.92 14.60 -1.04
C LEU A 99 6.51 13.61 -2.13
N PHE A 100 7.24 13.57 -3.24
CA PHE A 100 7.00 12.61 -4.31
C PHE A 100 7.19 11.15 -3.85
N GLN A 101 8.25 10.88 -3.09
CA GLN A 101 8.54 9.54 -2.58
C GLN A 101 7.45 9.08 -1.60
N LEU A 102 7.02 9.95 -0.68
CA LEU A 102 5.93 9.66 0.25
C LEU A 102 4.60 9.47 -0.47
N PHE A 103 4.28 10.32 -1.45
CA PHE A 103 3.08 10.19 -2.27
C PHE A 103 3.08 8.87 -3.05
N SER A 104 4.22 8.47 -3.59
CA SER A 104 4.37 7.19 -4.31
C SER A 104 4.13 6.00 -3.38
N ILE A 105 4.68 6.02 -2.16
CA ILE A 105 4.43 4.99 -1.14
C ILE A 105 2.94 4.96 -0.77
N TRP A 106 2.33 6.12 -0.52
CA TRP A 106 0.92 6.21 -0.22
C TRP A 106 0.03 5.67 -1.35
N LEU A 107 0.33 6.04 -2.60
CA LEU A 107 -0.42 5.60 -3.77
C LEU A 107 -0.29 4.08 -3.96
N PHE A 108 0.93 3.54 -3.80
CA PHE A 108 1.18 2.10 -3.82
C PHE A 108 0.31 1.37 -2.78
N ARG A 109 0.31 1.84 -1.52
CA ARG A 109 -0.50 1.23 -0.46
C ARG A 109 -1.99 1.35 -0.72
N SER A 110 -2.42 2.50 -1.22
CA SER A 110 -3.83 2.78 -1.52
C SER A 110 -4.35 1.87 -2.62
N VAL A 111 -3.65 1.78 -3.76
CA VAL A 111 -4.06 0.96 -4.91
C VAL A 111 -4.03 -0.53 -4.58
N PHE A 112 -2.99 -1.00 -3.87
CA PHE A 112 -2.80 -2.44 -3.68
C PHE A 112 -3.40 -3.01 -2.41
N TYR A 113 -3.68 -2.20 -1.37
CA TYR A 113 -4.09 -2.72 -0.06
C TYR A 113 -5.36 -2.11 0.52
N GLN A 114 -5.77 -0.91 0.09
CA GLN A 114 -6.96 -0.26 0.61
C GLN A 114 -8.14 -0.39 -0.36
N LYS A 115 -9.22 -1.05 0.06
CA LYS A 115 -10.47 -1.11 -0.72
C LYS A 115 -11.43 0.04 -0.40
N LYS A 116 -11.19 0.79 0.69
CA LYS A 116 -12.08 1.85 1.20
C LYS A 116 -11.35 3.19 1.27
N PHE A 117 -12.05 4.26 0.88
CA PHE A 117 -11.53 5.63 0.91
C PHE A 117 -11.09 6.08 2.31
N MET A 118 -11.84 5.74 3.36
CA MET A 118 -11.48 6.12 4.73
C MET A 118 -10.18 5.47 5.21
N SER A 119 -9.94 4.21 4.85
CA SER A 119 -8.68 3.53 5.18
C SER A 119 -7.49 4.11 4.41
N MET A 120 -7.72 4.62 3.18
CA MET A 120 -6.73 5.36 2.38
C MET A 120 -6.38 6.72 3.02
N LEU A 121 -7.37 7.44 3.56
CA LEU A 121 -7.13 8.70 4.25
C LEU A 121 -6.34 8.49 5.56
N LEU A 122 -6.69 7.47 6.33
CA LEU A 122 -5.99 7.16 7.59
C LEU A 122 -4.53 6.76 7.34
N ASP A 123 -4.26 6.03 6.26
CA ASP A 123 -2.90 5.73 5.83
C ASP A 123 -2.12 7.00 5.44
N GLY A 124 -2.77 7.95 4.74
CA GLY A 124 -2.20 9.26 4.45
C GLY A 124 -1.83 10.04 5.71
N CYS A 125 -2.73 10.08 6.69
CA CYS A 125 -2.48 10.70 8.00
C CYS A 125 -1.29 10.04 8.71
N LEU A 126 -1.17 8.71 8.64
CA LEU A 126 -0.06 7.98 9.25
C LEU A 126 1.28 8.34 8.59
N ILE A 127 1.31 8.51 7.27
CA ILE A 127 2.49 8.97 6.52
C ILE A 127 2.89 10.39 6.93
N LEU A 128 1.93 11.31 7.04
CA LEU A 128 2.19 12.68 7.50
C LEU A 128 2.69 12.72 8.95
N LEU A 129 2.10 11.90 9.84
CA LEU A 129 2.54 11.79 11.22
C LEU A 129 3.97 11.23 11.31
N SER A 130 4.29 10.24 10.48
CA SER A 130 5.64 9.68 10.36
C SER A 130 6.64 10.75 9.92
N LEU A 131 6.30 11.54 8.90
CA LEU A 131 7.14 12.63 8.42
C LEU A 131 7.36 13.70 9.49
N ALA A 132 6.30 14.09 10.21
CA ALA A 132 6.41 15.07 11.31
C ALA A 132 7.33 14.56 12.42
N LEU A 133 7.22 13.28 12.80
CA LEU A 133 8.09 12.67 13.79
C LEU A 133 9.56 12.64 13.33
N THR A 134 9.80 12.20 12.10
CA THR A 134 11.14 12.21 11.47
C THR A 134 11.75 13.60 11.50
N PHE A 135 11.00 14.62 11.10
CA PHE A 135 11.50 16.00 11.09
C PHE A 135 11.80 16.50 12.51
N PHE A 136 10.92 16.21 13.47
CA PHE A 136 11.14 16.56 14.88
C PHE A 136 12.40 15.91 15.45
N ILE A 137 12.63 14.62 15.18
CA ILE A 137 13.81 13.89 15.65
C ILE A 137 15.09 14.47 15.03
N VAL A 138 15.09 14.73 13.72
CA VAL A 138 16.26 15.29 13.02
C VAL A 138 16.64 16.65 13.59
N LEU A 139 15.65 17.53 13.82
CA LEU A 139 15.89 18.87 14.35
C LEU A 139 16.40 18.88 15.80
N ARG A 140 16.01 17.89 16.62
CA ARG A 140 16.38 17.84 18.05
C ARG A 140 17.65 17.06 18.33
N THR A 141 17.88 15.98 17.60
CA THR A 141 18.93 14.99 17.93
C THR A 141 20.01 14.88 16.87
N HIS A 142 19.77 15.38 15.65
CA HIS A 142 20.61 15.18 14.47
C HIS A 142 20.95 13.70 14.18
N ASN A 143 20.19 12.75 14.75
CA ASN A 143 20.45 11.32 14.61
C ASN A 143 19.56 10.71 13.52
N ILE A 144 20.20 10.35 12.40
CA ILE A 144 19.54 9.78 11.22
C ILE A 144 18.95 8.40 11.50
N PHE A 145 19.66 7.56 12.28
CA PHE A 145 19.15 6.23 12.63
C PHE A 145 17.83 6.35 13.40
N LEU A 146 17.77 7.21 14.41
CA LEU A 146 16.57 7.39 15.23
C LEU A 146 15.41 7.97 14.42
N SER A 147 15.72 8.86 13.47
CA SER A 147 14.74 9.43 12.55
C SER A 147 14.13 8.40 11.59
N LEU A 148 14.97 7.55 10.99
CA LEU A 148 14.53 6.45 10.13
C LEU A 148 13.76 5.40 10.92
N TRP A 149 14.23 5.06 12.12
CA TRP A 149 13.55 4.11 12.99
C TRP A 149 12.16 4.62 13.38
N GLY A 150 12.04 5.87 13.81
CA GLY A 150 10.75 6.51 14.12
C GLY A 150 9.80 6.52 12.92
N PHE A 151 10.30 6.83 11.73
CA PHE A 151 9.53 6.78 10.49
C PHE A 151 8.94 5.38 10.25
N PHE A 152 9.80 4.37 10.16
CA PHE A 152 9.37 3.01 9.82
C PHE A 152 8.54 2.35 10.93
N LEU A 153 8.78 2.71 12.19
CA LEU A 153 7.99 2.24 13.32
C LEU A 153 6.56 2.75 13.23
N LEU A 154 6.34 4.02 12.93
CA LEU A 154 4.98 4.52 12.65
C LEU A 154 4.38 3.89 11.39
N GLN A 155 5.18 3.63 10.35
CA GLN A 155 4.68 2.93 9.16
C GLN A 155 4.24 1.48 9.45
N SER A 156 4.82 0.84 10.46
CA SER A 156 4.42 -0.51 10.90
C SER A 156 3.02 -0.55 11.55
N LEU A 157 2.55 0.57 12.10
CA LEU A 157 1.21 0.69 12.68
C LEU A 157 0.09 0.54 11.65
N TRP A 158 0.40 0.64 10.36
CA TRP A 158 -0.56 0.42 9.29
C TRP A 158 -1.27 -0.93 9.35
N ILE A 159 -0.64 -1.96 9.93
CA ILE A 159 -1.28 -3.27 10.18
C ILE A 159 -2.57 -3.15 11.00
N PHE A 160 -2.70 -2.12 11.84
CA PHE A 160 -3.91 -1.88 12.62
C PHE A 160 -5.01 -1.16 11.83
N ILE A 161 -4.72 -0.65 10.62
CA ILE A 161 -5.72 -0.02 9.77
C ILE A 161 -6.56 -1.11 9.12
N PRO A 162 -7.86 -1.22 9.46
CA PRO A 162 -8.71 -2.26 8.92
C PRO A 162 -8.93 -2.03 7.42
N SER A 163 -8.44 -2.95 6.60
CA SER A 163 -8.58 -2.93 5.13
C SER A 163 -9.87 -3.60 4.63
N SER A 164 -10.66 -4.21 5.54
CA SER A 164 -11.91 -4.93 5.21
C SER A 164 -12.99 -4.76 6.28
N CYS A 165 -14.26 -4.76 5.85
CA CYS A 165 -15.43 -4.56 6.71
C CYS A 165 -15.56 -5.63 7.82
N HIS A 166 -15.09 -6.85 7.55
CA HIS A 166 -15.06 -7.93 8.53
C HIS A 166 -14.16 -7.62 9.75
N SER A 167 -13.02 -6.95 9.54
CA SER A 167 -12.16 -6.50 10.65
C SER A 167 -12.76 -5.34 11.43
N ILE A 168 -13.55 -4.48 10.75
CA ILE A 168 -14.26 -3.38 11.41
C ILE A 168 -15.32 -3.96 12.35
N HIS A 169 -16.12 -4.93 11.91
CA HIS A 169 -17.08 -5.63 12.77
C HIS A 169 -16.39 -6.34 13.95
N GLN A 170 -15.24 -6.98 13.74
CA GLN A 170 -14.45 -7.59 14.82
C GLN A 170 -13.80 -6.58 15.79
N PHE A 171 -13.48 -5.37 15.32
CA PHE A 171 -12.99 -4.29 16.17
C PHE A 171 -14.14 -3.70 17.00
N PHE A 172 -15.27 -3.40 16.37
CA PHE A 172 -16.48 -2.90 17.05
C PHE A 172 -17.10 -3.93 18.00
N SER A 173 -16.97 -5.23 17.73
CA SER A 173 -17.43 -6.27 18.65
C SER A 173 -16.61 -6.31 19.95
N LYS A 174 -15.36 -5.82 19.93
CA LYS A 174 -14.48 -5.72 21.10
C LYS A 174 -14.62 -4.41 21.89
N LEU A 175 -15.39 -3.43 21.39
CA LEU A 175 -15.66 -2.21 22.14
C LEU A 175 -16.69 -2.47 23.26
N PRO A 176 -16.57 -1.75 24.40
CA PRO A 176 -17.52 -1.86 25.50
C PRO A 176 -18.94 -1.54 25.02
N GLU A 177 -19.91 -2.28 25.56
CA GLU A 177 -21.30 -2.41 25.08
C GLU A 177 -22.03 -1.07 24.87
N GLN A 178 -21.56 -0.02 25.54
CA GLN A 178 -22.10 1.33 25.55
C GLN A 178 -22.04 2.05 24.18
N TYR A 179 -21.21 1.60 23.22
CA TYR A 179 -21.10 2.19 21.87
C TYR A 179 -21.68 1.32 20.74
N ARG A 180 -22.24 0.13 21.07
CA ARG A 180 -22.56 -0.92 20.08
C ARG A 180 -23.87 -0.68 19.31
N THR A 181 -24.79 0.12 19.83
CA THR A 181 -26.20 0.13 19.37
C THR A 181 -26.49 1.00 18.15
N THR A 182 -25.71 2.03 17.86
CA THR A 182 -25.95 2.91 16.69
C THR A 182 -25.03 2.62 15.49
N SER A 183 -23.87 2.00 15.70
CA SER A 183 -22.89 1.73 14.62
C SER A 183 -23.21 0.49 13.78
N ASN A 184 -23.80 -0.56 14.38
CA ASN A 184 -24.00 -1.84 13.70
C ASN A 184 -24.99 -1.74 12.52
N TYR A 185 -26.13 -1.06 12.70
CA TYR A 185 -27.17 -0.95 11.66
C TYR A 185 -26.70 -0.18 10.40
N HIS A 186 -25.84 0.82 10.56
CA HIS A 186 -25.36 1.61 9.42
C HIS A 186 -24.23 0.92 8.66
N SER A 187 -23.36 0.17 9.35
CA SER A 187 -22.28 -0.58 8.70
C SER A 187 -22.74 -1.85 7.98
N GLU A 188 -23.75 -2.55 8.49
CA GLU A 188 -24.32 -3.75 7.83
C GLU A 188 -25.10 -3.41 6.55
N SER A 189 -25.86 -2.31 6.56
CA SER A 189 -26.63 -1.87 5.39
C SER A 189 -25.75 -1.41 4.23
N LEU A 190 -24.65 -0.69 4.50
CA LEU A 190 -23.69 -0.26 3.48
C LEU A 190 -22.82 -1.42 2.93
N CYS A 191 -22.49 -2.41 3.77
CA CYS A 191 -21.68 -3.55 3.32
C CYS A 191 -22.51 -4.56 2.50
N SER A 192 -23.75 -4.83 2.92
CA SER A 192 -24.65 -5.72 2.19
C SER A 192 -25.03 -5.15 0.82
N THR A 193 -25.29 -3.84 0.71
CA THR A 193 -25.59 -3.21 -0.57
C THR A 193 -24.41 -3.26 -1.55
N PHE A 194 -23.17 -3.02 -1.08
CA PHE A 194 -22.00 -3.05 -1.95
C PHE A 194 -21.68 -4.47 -2.45
N ASP A 195 -21.72 -5.47 -1.56
CA ASP A 195 -21.52 -6.88 -1.94
C ASP A 195 -22.64 -7.38 -2.88
N GLN A 196 -23.87 -6.93 -2.67
CA GLN A 196 -25.01 -7.25 -3.54
C GLN A 196 -24.88 -6.57 -4.91
N GLN A 197 -24.36 -5.35 -4.97
CA GLN A 197 -24.07 -4.66 -6.23
C GLN A 197 -22.93 -5.34 -7.00
N GLU A 198 -21.84 -5.77 -6.34
CA GLU A 198 -20.74 -6.49 -7.02
C GLU A 198 -21.21 -7.83 -7.59
N ARG A 199 -22.03 -8.58 -6.84
CA ARG A 199 -22.61 -9.85 -7.32
C ARG A 199 -23.55 -9.63 -8.50
N THR A 200 -24.38 -8.59 -8.46
CA THR A 200 -25.28 -8.24 -9.57
C THR A 200 -24.49 -7.85 -10.82
N ALA A 201 -23.44 -7.04 -10.67
CA ALA A 201 -22.57 -6.64 -11.78
C ALA A 201 -21.84 -7.83 -12.40
N ARG A 202 -21.27 -8.74 -11.59
CA ARG A 202 -20.64 -9.97 -12.09
C ARG A 202 -21.62 -10.87 -12.84
N ASN A 203 -22.82 -11.04 -12.31
CA ASN A 203 -23.86 -11.84 -12.97
C ASN A 203 -24.32 -11.23 -14.29
N ALA A 204 -24.38 -9.89 -14.39
CA ALA A 204 -24.70 -9.20 -15.63
C ALA A 204 -23.62 -9.40 -16.69
N ILE A 205 -22.35 -9.29 -16.32
CA ILE A 205 -21.22 -9.51 -17.24
C ILE A 205 -21.23 -10.95 -17.76
N VAL A 206 -21.39 -11.94 -16.89
CA VAL A 206 -21.45 -13.36 -17.30
C VAL A 206 -22.64 -13.61 -18.24
N LYS A 207 -23.81 -13.02 -17.96
CA LYS A 207 -24.97 -13.12 -18.86
C LYS A 207 -24.71 -12.51 -20.24
N LEU A 208 -24.06 -11.35 -20.29
CA LEU A 208 -23.70 -10.71 -21.56
C LEU A 208 -22.73 -11.58 -22.37
N THR A 209 -21.67 -12.10 -21.74
CA THR A 209 -20.70 -12.99 -22.40
C THR A 209 -21.35 -14.27 -22.91
N LEU A 210 -22.26 -14.88 -22.13
CA LEU A 210 -23.01 -16.06 -22.57
C LEU A 210 -23.97 -15.75 -23.73
N SER A 211 -24.62 -14.59 -23.72
CA SER A 211 -25.50 -14.18 -24.82
C SER A 211 -24.75 -13.91 -26.12
N GLU A 212 -23.55 -13.34 -26.04
CA GLU A 212 -22.68 -13.06 -27.19
C GLU A 212 -22.16 -14.35 -27.83
N GLN A 213 -21.77 -15.34 -27.00
CA GLN A 213 -21.39 -16.67 -27.48
C GLN A 213 -22.55 -17.41 -28.16
N ALA A 214 -23.76 -17.30 -27.62
CA ALA A 214 -24.95 -17.93 -28.21
C ALA A 214 -25.26 -17.36 -29.61
N ILE A 215 -25.16 -16.03 -29.78
CA ILE A 215 -25.38 -15.36 -31.08
C ILE A 215 -24.35 -15.83 -32.11
N HIS A 216 -23.08 -15.92 -31.74
CA HIS A 216 -22.02 -16.40 -32.63
C HIS A 216 -22.29 -17.84 -33.10
N LEU A 217 -22.67 -18.74 -32.20
CA LEU A 217 -22.99 -20.13 -32.54
C LEU A 217 -24.19 -20.23 -33.50
N THR A 218 -25.24 -19.45 -33.28
CA THR A 218 -26.39 -19.41 -34.19
C THR A 218 -26.02 -18.88 -35.58
N SER A 219 -25.18 -17.84 -35.67
CA SER A 219 -24.75 -17.27 -36.95
C SER A 219 -23.87 -18.23 -37.77
N GLU A 220 -23.02 -19.03 -37.11
CA GLU A 220 -22.23 -20.07 -37.78
C GLU A 220 -23.10 -21.23 -38.29
N GLN A 221 -24.11 -21.66 -37.53
CA GLN A 221 -25.02 -22.70 -37.98
C GLN A 221 -25.81 -22.27 -39.21
N THR A 222 -26.35 -21.05 -39.24
CA THR A 222 -27.09 -20.55 -40.41
C THR A 222 -26.23 -20.49 -41.66
N ARG A 223 -24.94 -20.13 -41.53
CA ARG A 223 -23.99 -20.07 -42.65
C ARG A 223 -23.56 -21.44 -43.18
N ARG A 224 -23.65 -22.50 -42.37
CA ARG A 224 -23.38 -23.89 -42.81
C ARG A 224 -24.57 -24.53 -43.50
N THR A 225 -25.78 -24.01 -43.29
CA THR A 225 -27.02 -24.54 -43.87
C THR A 225 -27.46 -23.81 -45.14
N SER A 226 -26.80 -22.71 -45.51
CA SER A 226 -26.98 -21.97 -46.76
C SER A 226 -25.91 -22.34 -47.79
#